data_AF-A0A952NY01-F1
#
_entry.id   AF-A0A952NY01-F1
#
_cell.length_a   1.000
_cell.length_b   1.000
_cell.length_c   1.000
_cell.angle_alpha   90.00
_cell.angle_beta   90.00
_cell.angle_gamma   90.00
#
_symmetry.space_group_name_H-M   'P 1'
#
loop_
_entity.id
_entity.type
_entity.pdbx_description
1 polymer ?
#
loop_
_entity_poly.entity_id
_entity_poly.type
_entity_poly.pdbx_seq_one_letter_code
_entity_poly.pdbx_strand_id
1 'polypeptide(L)'
;MWALRILNGPQAGQIFPLEPGKLKLGRAQSCQIQLNAAGISKEHFEVSVLPDKVLITDLRSSNGTFLNGVRIQGGFLNIGDKVMVNQVILDVVLMQERPQGQTLRPVDSNLPVPMGSGVPQIGGQPPGGMVPGTPMGQDGFGHYNNGVVPSPVVHRPPASFGGFLEYKSYQFNEYMDTTVLPGVYKLPQTFEFRFVLMGFVGVFILAVTLLSMIPLYQVTSESVNIESQRRALTVARALSEINQRVLRSGDFSGFRTDMVMKEEGIEDAYVVAADGKILAPPERVGLTPKEAGFMSKIKRSTQEMTDSSLDGRVVASVPVVAFDAELQQNVAKAYAVIVYNPGNLTFDDQRAFSLFVQVFTLAIIVGAALFFFLYKMIQYPYARLHMALDEAMRDGNDQIQIEFQFAALQNLMTSINSLLARVAAGNQNEHMSVGKGSRDGEIANLMQLIGYPSILISREGMIARVSPTFSQLTQIAEERLVGAKINDIPDPAMQQNFNHLMSQSQMNMSSISSDTLDIGGHNFMLNCQALANAQGDIEYFLITVTPVEGQEGAA
;
A
#
# COMPACT_ATOMS: atom_id res chain seq x y z
N MET A 1 -4.22 -15.01 36.84
CA MET A 1 -3.94 -13.65 37.38
C MET A 1 -3.33 -12.78 36.29
N TRP A 2 -3.52 -11.45 36.32
CA TRP A 2 -2.79 -10.53 35.43
C TRP A 2 -1.33 -10.37 35.93
N ALA A 3 -0.39 -10.10 35.03
CA ALA A 3 1.00 -9.83 35.39
C ALA A 3 1.66 -8.86 34.40
N LEU A 4 2.68 -8.13 34.86
CA LEU A 4 3.57 -7.33 34.03
C LEU A 4 4.91 -8.05 33.90
N ARG A 5 5.34 -8.32 32.67
CA ARG A 5 6.66 -8.88 32.38
C ARG A 5 7.56 -7.79 31.80
N ILE A 6 8.80 -7.69 32.28
CA ILE A 6 9.79 -6.76 31.73
C ILE A 6 10.45 -7.37 30.51
N LEU A 7 10.49 -6.64 29.39
CA LEU A 7 11.02 -7.11 28.11
C LEU A 7 12.48 -6.71 27.85
N ASN A 8 13.00 -5.66 28.50
CA ASN A 8 14.35 -5.17 28.27
C ASN A 8 14.99 -4.56 29.55
N GLY A 9 16.29 -4.27 29.48
CA GLY A 9 17.07 -3.76 30.61
C GLY A 9 17.50 -4.84 31.61
N PRO A 10 18.07 -4.46 32.77
CA PRO A 10 18.68 -5.41 33.72
C PRO A 10 17.69 -6.34 34.43
N GLN A 11 16.39 -6.11 34.28
CA GLN A 11 15.30 -6.95 34.82
C GLN A 11 14.53 -7.70 33.73
N ALA A 12 15.03 -7.75 32.50
CA ALA A 12 14.38 -8.47 31.39
C ALA A 12 14.06 -9.93 31.77
N GLY A 13 12.85 -10.38 31.45
CA GLY A 13 12.34 -11.70 31.79
C GLY A 13 11.67 -11.80 33.18
N GLN A 14 11.82 -10.80 34.06
CA GLN A 14 11.10 -10.79 35.35
C GLN A 14 9.59 -10.58 35.12
N ILE A 15 8.76 -11.34 35.83
CA ILE A 15 7.30 -11.30 35.77
C ILE A 15 6.77 -10.93 37.15
N PHE A 16 6.01 -9.85 37.23
CA PHE A 16 5.40 -9.34 38.45
C PHE A 16 3.89 -9.59 38.40
N PRO A 17 3.32 -10.46 39.26
CA PRO A 17 1.87 -10.61 39.36
C PRO A 17 1.23 -9.30 39.83
N LEU A 18 0.09 -8.96 39.23
CA LEU A 18 -0.72 -7.81 39.61
C LEU A 18 -1.83 -8.28 40.56
N GLU A 19 -1.64 -8.05 41.85
CA GLU A 19 -2.63 -8.34 42.89
C GLU A 19 -3.85 -7.38 42.79
N PRO A 20 -5.05 -7.79 43.24
CA PRO A 20 -6.21 -6.90 43.28
C PRO A 20 -5.95 -5.62 44.11
N GLY A 21 -6.32 -4.46 43.58
CA GLY A 21 -6.10 -3.16 44.24
C GLY A 21 -5.14 -2.24 43.49
N LYS A 22 -4.47 -1.33 44.22
CA LYS A 22 -3.58 -0.29 43.66
C LYS A 22 -2.12 -0.65 43.89
N LEU A 23 -1.37 -0.87 42.81
CA LEU A 23 0.08 -1.09 42.83
C LEU A 23 0.80 0.11 42.23
N LYS A 24 1.76 0.68 42.94
CA LYS A 24 2.66 1.71 42.40
C LYS A 24 3.90 1.07 41.80
N LEU A 25 4.31 1.62 40.65
CA LEU A 25 5.50 1.22 39.92
C LEU A 25 6.43 2.43 39.73
N GLY A 26 7.71 2.22 39.98
CA GLY A 26 8.70 3.30 39.97
C GLY A 26 10.05 2.84 40.51
N ARG A 27 10.99 3.78 40.63
CA ARG A 27 12.37 3.48 41.04
C ARG A 27 12.56 3.43 42.56
N ALA A 28 11.64 3.98 43.34
CA ALA A 28 11.73 4.00 44.80
C ALA A 28 11.41 2.63 45.41
N GLN A 29 12.08 2.30 46.53
CA GLN A 29 11.81 1.09 47.32
C GLN A 29 10.41 1.09 47.97
N SER A 30 9.68 2.21 47.94
CA SER A 30 8.29 2.32 48.39
C SER A 30 7.26 1.88 47.35
N CYS A 31 7.67 1.57 46.12
CA CYS A 31 6.80 1.00 45.08
C CYS A 31 6.69 -0.52 45.25
N GLN A 32 5.49 -1.07 45.06
CA GLN A 32 5.26 -2.52 45.13
C GLN A 32 6.07 -3.29 44.07
N ILE A 33 6.26 -2.69 42.90
CA ILE A 33 7.13 -3.22 41.84
C ILE A 33 8.21 -2.18 41.55
N GLN A 34 9.46 -2.51 41.89
CA GLN A 34 10.61 -1.62 41.69
C GLN A 34 11.21 -1.80 40.29
N LEU A 35 11.34 -0.68 39.57
CA LEU A 35 11.93 -0.60 38.24
C LEU A 35 13.33 0.04 38.31
N ASN A 36 14.36 -0.79 38.18
CA ASN A 36 15.76 -0.45 38.33
C ASN A 36 16.37 0.02 36.99
N ALA A 37 15.93 1.19 36.51
CA ALA A 37 16.54 1.86 35.36
C ALA A 37 16.69 3.38 35.58
N ALA A 38 17.68 3.97 34.90
CA ALA A 38 17.88 5.41 34.88
C ALA A 38 16.68 6.12 34.22
N GLY A 39 16.39 7.36 34.64
CA GLY A 39 15.27 8.15 34.11
C GLY A 39 13.86 7.69 34.54
N ILE A 40 13.72 6.68 35.42
CA ILE A 40 12.43 6.36 36.04
C ILE A 40 12.25 7.21 37.31
N SER A 41 11.11 7.90 37.39
CA SER A 41 10.65 8.66 38.56
C SER A 41 10.47 7.78 39.82
N LYS A 42 10.50 8.39 41.01
CA LYS A 42 10.42 7.67 42.30
C LYS A 42 9.17 6.81 42.39
N GLU A 43 8.01 7.45 42.21
CA GLU A 43 6.75 6.83 41.80
C GLU A 43 6.53 7.29 40.35
N HIS A 44 6.19 6.39 39.43
CA HIS A 44 6.10 6.71 37.99
C HIS A 44 4.68 6.54 37.48
N PHE A 45 4.07 5.39 37.75
CA PHE A 45 2.67 5.11 37.41
C PHE A 45 2.04 4.20 38.46
N GLU A 46 0.71 4.24 38.55
CA GLU A 46 -0.11 3.36 39.35
C GLU A 46 -0.89 2.43 38.42
N VAL A 47 -1.04 1.18 38.84
CA VAL A 47 -1.91 0.18 38.21
C VAL A 47 -3.01 -0.17 39.22
N SER A 48 -4.26 0.08 38.83
CA SER A 48 -5.45 -0.32 39.58
C SER A 48 -6.06 -1.57 38.93
N VAL A 49 -6.02 -2.69 39.64
CA VAL A 49 -6.60 -3.98 39.22
C VAL A 49 -8.03 -4.07 39.74
N LEU A 50 -9.00 -4.08 38.83
CA LEU A 50 -10.42 -4.34 39.09
C LEU A 50 -10.77 -5.78 38.67
N PRO A 51 -11.94 -6.34 39.06
CA PRO A 51 -12.30 -7.73 38.77
C PRO A 51 -12.33 -8.07 37.27
N ASP A 52 -12.65 -7.11 36.41
CA ASP A 52 -12.87 -7.28 34.97
C ASP A 52 -11.80 -6.62 34.09
N LYS A 53 -10.99 -5.71 34.64
CA LYS A 53 -10.06 -4.85 33.87
C LYS A 53 -8.94 -4.29 34.73
N VAL A 54 -7.86 -3.87 34.07
CA VAL A 54 -6.74 -3.20 34.71
C VAL A 54 -6.63 -1.77 34.15
N LEU A 55 -6.54 -0.79 35.04
CA LEU A 55 -6.35 0.62 34.69
C LEU A 55 -4.92 1.05 35.03
N ILE A 56 -4.22 1.69 34.10
CA ILE A 56 -2.93 2.35 34.33
C ILE A 56 -3.15 3.87 34.45
N THR A 57 -2.41 4.54 35.34
CA THR A 57 -2.45 6.00 35.55
C THR A 57 -1.03 6.54 35.77
N ASP A 58 -0.61 7.55 35.01
CA ASP A 58 0.70 8.20 35.17
C ASP A 58 0.68 9.12 36.41
N LEU A 59 1.66 8.97 37.30
CA LEU A 59 1.76 9.74 38.54
C LEU A 59 2.55 11.06 38.36
N ARG A 60 2.33 11.74 37.24
CA ARG A 60 3.08 12.93 36.78
C ARG A 60 4.58 12.66 36.69
N SER A 61 4.91 11.58 35.99
CA SER A 61 6.30 11.17 35.80
C SER A 61 7.08 12.15 34.94
N SER A 62 8.41 12.18 35.14
CA SER A 62 9.30 13.15 34.48
C SER A 62 9.40 12.92 32.97
N ASN A 63 9.32 11.65 32.54
CA ASN A 63 9.45 11.26 31.13
C ASN A 63 8.12 10.82 30.49
N GLY A 64 7.06 10.62 31.28
CA GLY A 64 5.77 10.12 30.82
C GLY A 64 5.71 8.60 30.72
N THR A 65 4.52 8.06 31.01
CA THR A 65 4.13 6.68 30.69
C THR A 65 3.54 6.61 29.29
N PHE A 66 3.94 5.61 28.52
CA PHE A 66 3.45 5.36 27.16
C PHE A 66 2.77 3.99 27.08
N LEU A 67 1.62 3.92 26.43
CA LEU A 67 0.90 2.67 26.13
C LEU A 67 0.88 2.47 24.62
N ASN A 68 1.45 1.36 24.15
CA ASN A 68 1.59 1.02 22.72
C ASN A 68 2.20 2.17 21.87
N GLY A 69 3.10 2.96 22.45
CA GLY A 69 3.77 4.10 21.81
C GLY A 69 3.08 5.47 21.99
N VAL A 70 1.85 5.51 22.50
CA VAL A 70 1.11 6.75 22.77
C VAL A 70 1.31 7.18 24.22
N ARG A 71 1.68 8.44 24.48
CA ARG A 71 1.81 8.98 25.84
C ARG A 71 0.43 9.10 26.50
N ILE A 72 0.27 8.56 27.70
CA ILE A 72 -1.01 8.54 28.43
C ILE A 72 -0.92 9.28 29.78
N GLN A 73 -2.05 9.83 30.22
CA GLN A 73 -2.26 10.18 31.64
C GLN A 73 -2.97 9.04 32.39
N GLY A 74 -3.81 8.28 31.69
CA GLY A 74 -4.35 7.00 32.15
C GLY A 74 -5.04 6.26 31.00
N GLY A 75 -5.32 4.97 31.19
CA GLY A 75 -5.95 4.12 30.19
C GLY A 75 -6.18 2.70 30.70
N PHE A 76 -6.98 1.92 29.98
CA PHE A 76 -7.16 0.50 30.29
C PHE A 76 -6.04 -0.32 29.64
N LEU A 77 -5.47 -1.26 30.40
CA LEU A 77 -4.55 -2.27 29.91
C LEU A 77 -5.34 -3.51 29.45
N ASN A 78 -4.91 -4.10 28.34
CA ASN A 78 -5.35 -5.38 27.82
C ASN A 78 -4.16 -6.35 27.77
N ILE A 79 -4.45 -7.64 27.64
CA ILE A 79 -3.42 -8.67 27.52
C ILE A 79 -2.66 -8.44 26.19
N GLY A 80 -1.33 -8.43 26.26
CA GLY A 80 -0.43 -8.16 25.12
C GLY A 80 0.01 -6.70 24.99
N ASP A 81 -0.67 -5.75 25.64
CA ASP A 81 -0.30 -4.33 25.60
C ASP A 81 1.11 -4.08 26.13
N LYS A 82 1.79 -3.09 25.55
CA LYS A 82 3.15 -2.69 25.92
C LYS A 82 3.15 -1.34 26.62
N VAL A 83 3.59 -1.34 27.87
CA VAL A 83 3.79 -0.14 28.69
C VAL A 83 5.27 0.23 28.61
N MET A 84 5.58 1.42 28.08
CA MET A 84 6.94 1.94 27.97
C MET A 84 7.14 3.12 28.94
N VAL A 85 8.27 3.08 29.65
CA VAL A 85 8.59 3.90 30.83
C VAL A 85 10.04 4.32 30.70
N ASN A 86 10.28 5.49 30.12
CA ASN A 86 11.60 5.91 29.62
C ASN A 86 12.22 4.84 28.69
N GLN A 87 13.22 4.10 29.16
CA GLN A 87 13.93 3.04 28.41
C GLN A 87 13.44 1.62 28.72
N VAL A 88 12.53 1.45 29.69
CA VAL A 88 12.00 0.13 30.08
C VAL A 88 10.67 -0.13 29.39
N ILE A 89 10.53 -1.31 28.81
CA ILE A 89 9.32 -1.81 28.16
C ILE A 89 8.82 -3.00 28.98
N LEU A 90 7.55 -2.94 29.37
CA LEU A 90 6.82 -4.03 30.01
C LEU A 90 5.73 -4.53 29.06
N ASP A 91 5.38 -5.81 29.10
CA ASP A 91 4.16 -6.33 28.48
C ASP A 91 3.20 -6.98 29.49
N VAL A 92 1.91 -6.83 29.20
CA VAL A 92 0.82 -7.36 30.01
C VAL A 92 0.59 -8.81 29.61
N VAL A 93 0.67 -9.74 30.57
CA VAL A 93 0.50 -11.18 30.33
C VAL A 93 -0.48 -11.80 31.33
N LEU A 94 -1.13 -12.91 30.95
CA LEU A 94 -1.83 -13.76 31.90
C LEU A 94 -0.87 -14.76 32.52
N MET A 95 -0.77 -14.75 33.84
CA MET A 95 -0.15 -15.82 34.62
C MET A 95 -1.20 -16.87 34.93
N GLN A 96 -1.05 -18.07 34.38
CA GLN A 96 -1.77 -19.25 34.84
C GLN A 96 -1.22 -19.69 36.19
N GLU A 97 -2.10 -19.89 37.16
CA GLU A 97 -1.73 -20.52 38.43
C GLU A 97 -1.40 -21.99 38.17
N ARG A 98 -0.14 -22.36 38.43
CA ARG A 98 0.24 -23.77 38.46
C ARG A 98 -0.31 -24.36 39.76
N PRO A 99 -1.10 -25.46 39.75
CA PRO A 99 -1.61 -26.04 40.97
C PRO A 99 -0.46 -26.44 41.90
N GLN A 100 -0.35 -25.79 43.06
CA GLN A 100 0.60 -26.19 44.10
C GLN A 100 0.06 -27.44 44.78
N GLY A 101 0.58 -28.63 44.44
CA GLY A 101 0.12 -29.86 45.07
C GLY A 101 0.35 -31.16 44.32
N GLN A 102 1.54 -31.38 43.75
CA GLN A 102 1.98 -32.75 43.42
C GLN A 102 3.41 -32.97 43.91
N THR A 103 3.52 -33.57 45.09
CA THR A 103 4.75 -34.22 45.54
C THR A 103 5.05 -35.38 44.59
N LEU A 104 6.19 -35.32 43.91
CA LEU A 104 6.66 -36.37 43.02
C LEU A 104 6.81 -37.68 43.80
N ARG A 105 5.96 -38.66 43.49
CA ARG A 105 6.24 -40.06 43.87
C ARG A 105 7.35 -40.59 42.96
N PRO A 106 8.30 -41.40 43.46
CA PRO A 106 9.24 -42.10 42.61
C PRO A 106 8.48 -42.98 41.61
N VAL A 107 8.93 -42.97 40.35
CA VAL A 107 8.36 -43.82 39.30
C VAL A 107 8.92 -45.23 39.46
N ASP A 108 8.05 -46.21 39.71
CA ASP A 108 8.42 -47.63 39.65
C ASP A 108 8.69 -48.03 38.20
N SER A 109 9.92 -48.46 37.93
CA SER A 109 10.39 -48.80 36.59
C SER A 109 10.03 -50.24 36.22
N ASN A 110 8.77 -50.49 35.86
CA ASN A 110 8.37 -51.65 35.06
C ASN A 110 6.94 -51.52 34.52
N LEU A 111 6.79 -51.32 33.21
CA LEU A 111 5.78 -51.95 32.32
C LEU A 111 6.05 -51.52 30.86
N PRO A 112 5.75 -52.35 29.83
CA PRO A 112 6.21 -52.10 28.46
C PRO A 112 5.29 -51.17 27.66
N VAL A 113 5.86 -50.51 26.64
CA VAL A 113 5.13 -49.69 25.66
C VAL A 113 4.61 -50.56 24.51
N PRO A 114 3.32 -50.49 24.15
CA PRO A 114 2.83 -50.95 22.85
C PRO A 114 2.71 -49.76 21.88
N MET A 115 3.31 -49.89 20.70
CA MET A 115 2.97 -49.03 19.55
C MET A 115 1.68 -49.51 18.87
N GLY A 116 0.95 -48.60 18.22
CA GLY A 116 0.18 -48.94 17.03
C GLY A 116 -1.29 -48.51 17.01
N SER A 117 -1.56 -47.46 16.22
CA SER A 117 -2.70 -47.34 15.29
C SER A 117 -4.12 -47.75 15.74
N GLY A 118 -5.02 -46.75 15.80
CA GLY A 118 -6.47 -46.98 15.75
C GLY A 118 -7.24 -45.68 15.50
N VAL A 119 -7.86 -45.56 14.32
CA VAL A 119 -8.91 -44.55 14.06
C VAL A 119 -10.25 -45.13 14.50
N PRO A 120 -11.10 -44.37 15.18
CA PRO A 120 -12.55 -44.59 15.11
C PRO A 120 -13.30 -43.38 14.53
N GLN A 121 -14.47 -43.68 13.98
CA GLN A 121 -15.36 -42.78 13.26
C GLN A 121 -16.74 -42.75 13.97
N ILE A 122 -17.64 -41.84 13.56
CA ILE A 122 -19.11 -41.83 13.80
C ILE A 122 -19.63 -41.17 15.10
N GLY A 123 -20.29 -40.02 14.92
CA GLY A 123 -21.76 -39.88 15.13
C GLY A 123 -22.32 -39.40 16.48
N GLY A 124 -23.29 -38.47 16.45
CA GLY A 124 -24.16 -38.16 17.61
C GLY A 124 -24.84 -36.77 17.61
N GLN A 125 -26.11 -36.72 17.20
CA GLN A 125 -27.14 -35.77 17.68
C GLN A 125 -28.03 -36.55 18.70
N PRO A 126 -29.04 -36.00 19.43
CA PRO A 126 -29.53 -34.61 19.64
C PRO A 126 -29.57 -34.32 21.18
N PRO A 127 -30.54 -33.65 21.88
CA PRO A 127 -31.71 -32.83 21.51
C PRO A 127 -31.81 -31.46 22.23
N GLY A 128 -32.89 -30.71 21.94
CA GLY A 128 -33.13 -29.33 22.44
C GLY A 128 -34.02 -29.18 23.68
N GLY A 129 -34.33 -27.93 24.02
CA GLY A 129 -35.21 -27.51 25.13
C GLY A 129 -35.90 -26.17 24.82
N MET A 130 -36.97 -25.82 25.56
CA MET A 130 -38.06 -24.95 25.07
C MET A 130 -38.47 -23.87 26.10
N VAL A 131 -38.58 -22.58 25.67
CA VAL A 131 -39.30 -21.40 26.26
C VAL A 131 -39.03 -21.01 27.75
N PRO A 132 -39.50 -19.84 28.29
CA PRO A 132 -40.22 -18.65 27.74
C PRO A 132 -39.41 -17.32 27.90
N GLY A 133 -39.90 -16.08 27.63
CA GLY A 133 -41.10 -15.61 26.90
C GLY A 133 -41.78 -14.33 27.46
N THR A 134 -41.87 -13.25 26.66
CA THR A 134 -42.70 -12.00 26.82
C THR A 134 -42.38 -11.03 28.01
N PRO A 135 -42.75 -9.71 27.96
CA PRO A 135 -43.78 -9.08 27.11
C PRO A 135 -43.39 -7.82 26.29
N MET A 136 -44.30 -7.44 25.39
CA MET A 136 -44.37 -6.13 24.72
C MET A 136 -44.74 -5.02 25.71
N GLY A 137 -44.27 -3.81 25.44
CA GLY A 137 -44.83 -2.55 25.94
C GLY A 137 -45.17 -1.64 24.76
N GLN A 138 -46.30 -0.94 24.83
CA GLN A 138 -46.85 -0.14 23.73
C GLN A 138 -46.83 1.38 24.05
N ASP A 139 -46.94 2.18 23.00
CA ASP A 139 -47.28 3.63 22.96
C ASP A 139 -46.20 4.68 23.26
N GLY A 140 -46.17 5.72 22.42
CA GLY A 140 -45.35 6.93 22.62
C GLY A 140 -44.96 7.72 21.36
N PHE A 141 -45.90 8.37 20.66
CA PHE A 141 -45.56 9.36 19.62
C PHE A 141 -44.97 10.65 20.23
N GLY A 142 -43.84 11.16 19.72
CA GLY A 142 -43.25 12.40 20.25
C GLY A 142 -42.03 12.98 19.52
N HIS A 143 -42.30 13.82 18.50
CA HIS A 143 -41.55 15.01 18.03
C HIS A 143 -39.99 15.08 18.06
N TYR A 144 -39.43 15.22 16.85
CA TYR A 144 -38.38 16.15 16.40
C TYR A 144 -37.13 16.49 17.26
N ASN A 145 -35.99 16.27 16.58
CA ASN A 145 -34.79 17.13 16.51
C ASN A 145 -33.69 17.01 17.58
N ASN A 146 -32.58 16.33 17.21
CA ASN A 146 -31.34 17.05 16.93
C ASN A 146 -30.32 16.18 16.16
N GLY A 147 -29.52 16.81 15.31
CA GLY A 147 -28.50 16.13 14.52
C GLY A 147 -27.35 15.62 15.39
N VAL A 148 -27.23 14.29 15.51
CA VAL A 148 -25.99 13.63 15.90
C VAL A 148 -25.53 12.81 14.70
N VAL A 149 -24.46 13.29 14.06
CA VAL A 149 -23.75 12.51 13.04
C VAL A 149 -23.27 11.23 13.73
N PRO A 150 -23.56 10.02 13.20
CA PRO A 150 -23.04 8.79 13.79
C PRO A 150 -21.50 8.85 13.73
N SER A 151 -20.86 8.84 14.90
CA SER A 151 -19.41 8.76 15.01
C SER A 151 -18.88 7.57 14.19
N PRO A 152 -17.74 7.71 13.51
CA PRO A 152 -17.20 6.63 12.69
C PRO A 152 -17.03 5.36 13.54
N VAL A 153 -17.54 4.24 13.02
CA VAL A 153 -17.45 2.94 13.68
C VAL A 153 -15.98 2.54 13.76
N VAL A 154 -15.38 2.74 14.93
CA VAL A 154 -14.06 2.21 15.24
C VAL A 154 -14.20 0.69 15.35
N HIS A 155 -13.96 0.00 14.24
CA HIS A 155 -13.87 -1.44 14.20
C HIS A 155 -12.71 -1.87 15.09
N ARG A 156 -13.02 -2.34 16.31
CA ARG A 156 -12.01 -2.98 17.15
C ARG A 156 -11.60 -4.30 16.49
N PRO A 157 -10.31 -4.68 16.50
CA PRO A 157 -9.90 -5.98 16.00
C PRO A 157 -10.64 -7.10 16.76
N PRO A 158 -11.06 -8.18 16.08
CA PRO A 158 -11.68 -9.31 16.75
C PRO A 158 -10.74 -9.88 17.83
N ALA A 159 -11.31 -10.26 18.98
CA ALA A 159 -10.57 -10.63 20.19
C ALA A 159 -9.77 -11.95 20.12
N SER A 160 -9.55 -12.48 18.92
CA SER A 160 -8.92 -13.77 18.65
C SER A 160 -8.14 -13.74 17.33
N PHE A 161 -7.02 -13.02 17.28
CA PHE A 161 -6.04 -13.15 16.19
C PHE A 161 -4.61 -13.16 16.74
N GLY A 162 -3.73 -13.88 16.05
CA GLY A 162 -2.40 -14.25 16.54
C GLY A 162 -1.34 -13.20 16.29
N GLY A 163 -0.08 -13.62 16.43
CA GLY A 163 1.14 -13.03 15.84
C GLY A 163 1.34 -11.50 15.92
N PHE A 164 2.47 -11.05 16.45
CA PHE A 164 2.93 -9.65 16.33
C PHE A 164 2.90 -9.11 14.88
N LEU A 165 3.18 -9.97 13.89
CA LEU A 165 3.09 -9.64 12.47
C LEU A 165 1.64 -9.46 11.98
N GLU A 166 0.70 -10.24 12.52
CA GLU A 166 -0.72 -10.20 12.17
C GLU A 166 -1.37 -8.91 12.70
N TYR A 167 -1.07 -8.56 13.96
CA TYR A 167 -1.47 -7.27 14.55
C TYR A 167 -0.89 -6.06 13.80
N LYS A 168 0.40 -6.12 13.39
CA LYS A 168 0.99 -5.07 12.54
C LYS A 168 0.35 -5.01 11.15
N SER A 169 0.01 -6.15 10.56
CA SER A 169 -0.67 -6.19 9.26
C SER A 169 -2.09 -5.62 9.36
N TYR A 170 -2.80 -5.86 10.47
CA TYR A 170 -4.11 -5.26 10.75
C TYR A 170 -4.02 -3.73 10.84
N GLN A 171 -3.12 -3.19 11.68
CA GLN A 171 -2.91 -1.74 11.77
C GLN A 171 -2.48 -1.11 10.44
N PHE A 172 -1.63 -1.80 9.66
CA PHE A 172 -1.20 -1.33 8.36
C PHE A 172 -2.37 -1.30 7.36
N ASN A 173 -3.19 -2.35 7.30
CA ASN A 173 -4.38 -2.40 6.45
C ASN A 173 -5.40 -1.33 6.86
N GLU A 174 -5.65 -1.16 8.17
CA GLU A 174 -6.54 -0.12 8.69
C GLU A 174 -6.06 1.29 8.30
N TYR A 175 -4.75 1.58 8.43
CA TYR A 175 -4.18 2.86 7.99
C TYR A 175 -4.22 3.04 6.46
N MET A 176 -3.96 1.98 5.68
CA MET A 176 -4.10 2.00 4.23
C MET A 176 -5.53 2.31 3.82
N ASP A 177 -6.52 1.58 4.33
CA ASP A 177 -7.93 1.70 3.96
C ASP A 177 -8.57 3.02 4.46
N THR A 178 -8.15 3.55 5.62
CA THR A 178 -8.71 4.80 6.17
C THR A 178 -8.04 6.08 5.69
N THR A 179 -6.73 6.05 5.41
CA THR A 179 -5.94 7.29 5.20
C THR A 179 -5.38 7.39 3.78
N VAL A 180 -4.78 6.33 3.25
CA VAL A 180 -4.00 6.41 1.99
C VAL A 180 -4.84 6.06 0.77
N LEU A 181 -5.55 4.93 0.81
CA LEU A 181 -6.37 4.45 -0.30
C LEU A 181 -7.53 5.39 -0.67
N PRO A 182 -8.23 6.08 0.27
CA PRO A 182 -9.24 7.07 -0.09
C PRO A 182 -8.70 8.26 -0.90
N GLY A 183 -7.42 8.62 -0.71
CA GLY A 183 -6.73 9.60 -1.54
C GLY A 183 -6.42 9.03 -2.94
N VAL A 184 -5.86 7.83 -3.00
CA VAL A 184 -5.51 7.14 -4.25
C VAL A 184 -6.75 6.89 -5.13
N TYR A 185 -7.87 6.48 -4.54
CA TYR A 185 -9.11 6.19 -5.27
C TYR A 185 -9.81 7.45 -5.82
N LYS A 186 -9.52 8.65 -5.31
CA LYS A 186 -10.02 9.92 -5.85
C LYS A 186 -9.26 10.41 -7.08
N LEU A 187 -8.03 9.93 -7.30
CA LEU A 187 -7.22 10.29 -8.48
C LEU A 187 -7.94 9.94 -9.81
N PRO A 188 -8.45 8.71 -10.04
CA PRO A 188 -9.19 8.37 -11.27
C PRO A 188 -10.62 8.95 -11.36
N GLN A 189 -11.07 9.70 -10.34
CA GLN A 189 -12.33 10.48 -10.40
C GLN A 189 -12.07 11.88 -10.97
N THR A 190 -10.93 12.48 -10.59
CA THR A 190 -10.54 13.85 -10.96
C THR A 190 -9.69 13.93 -12.22
N PHE A 191 -8.90 12.90 -12.52
CA PHE A 191 -8.03 12.82 -13.70
C PHE A 191 -8.30 11.55 -14.51
N GLU A 192 -8.12 11.62 -15.83
CA GLU A 192 -8.18 10.43 -16.67
C GLU A 192 -7.14 9.37 -16.25
N PHE A 193 -7.56 8.11 -16.25
CA PHE A 193 -6.75 6.98 -15.76
C PHE A 193 -5.32 6.91 -16.36
N ARG A 194 -5.13 7.27 -17.64
CA ARG A 194 -3.81 7.28 -18.30
C ARG A 194 -2.81 8.27 -17.67
N PHE A 195 -3.28 9.45 -17.25
CA PHE A 195 -2.42 10.46 -16.62
C PHE A 195 -2.13 10.09 -15.17
N VAL A 196 -3.08 9.48 -14.47
CA VAL A 196 -2.84 8.93 -13.12
C VAL A 196 -1.74 7.86 -13.18
N LEU A 197 -1.84 6.91 -14.11
CA LEU A 197 -0.84 5.87 -14.33
C LEU A 197 0.55 6.46 -14.64
N MET A 198 0.62 7.45 -15.54
CA MET A 198 1.86 8.18 -15.87
C MET A 198 2.44 8.90 -14.64
N GLY A 199 1.59 9.50 -13.81
CA GLY A 199 1.98 10.15 -12.55
C GLY A 199 2.60 9.17 -11.55
N PHE A 200 2.00 7.99 -11.35
CA PHE A 200 2.59 6.93 -10.52
C PHE A 200 3.95 6.47 -11.06
N VAL A 201 4.10 6.27 -12.38
CA VAL A 201 5.41 5.92 -12.99
C VAL A 201 6.44 7.04 -12.79
N GLY A 202 6.05 8.31 -12.93
CA GLY A 202 6.93 9.45 -12.68
C GLY A 202 7.41 9.52 -11.22
N VAL A 203 6.48 9.35 -10.27
CA VAL A 203 6.79 9.28 -8.83
C VAL A 203 7.70 8.08 -8.51
N PHE A 204 7.49 6.92 -9.15
CA PHE A 204 8.37 5.76 -9.01
C PHE A 204 9.80 6.06 -9.44
N ILE A 205 10.00 6.63 -10.64
CA ILE A 205 11.32 6.98 -11.15
C ILE A 205 12.01 7.99 -10.24
N LEU A 206 11.30 9.03 -9.80
CA LEU A 206 11.84 10.04 -8.89
C LEU A 206 12.19 9.44 -7.52
N ALA A 207 11.31 8.63 -6.93
CA ALA A 207 11.55 7.98 -5.66
C ALA A 207 12.75 7.02 -5.74
N VAL A 208 12.84 6.17 -6.76
CA VAL A 208 13.96 5.25 -6.93
C VAL A 208 15.27 6.00 -7.14
N THR A 209 15.32 7.01 -8.03
CA THR A 209 16.56 7.78 -8.29
C THR A 209 17.05 8.52 -7.05
N LEU A 210 16.16 9.22 -6.33
CA LEU A 210 16.51 9.99 -5.15
C LEU A 210 16.91 9.08 -3.97
N LEU A 211 16.17 8.01 -3.73
CA LEU A 211 16.46 7.06 -2.65
C LEU A 211 17.72 6.22 -2.93
N SER A 212 18.08 6.02 -4.22
CA SER A 212 19.34 5.39 -4.65
C SER A 212 20.58 6.28 -4.44
N MET A 213 20.40 7.59 -4.36
CA MET A 213 21.51 8.52 -4.12
C MET A 213 22.06 8.41 -2.69
N ILE A 214 21.24 7.96 -1.73
CA ILE A 214 21.63 7.79 -0.32
C ILE A 214 22.71 6.71 -0.15
N PRO A 215 22.52 5.42 -0.55
CA PRO A 215 23.56 4.41 -0.46
C PRO A 215 24.78 4.75 -1.32
N LEU A 216 24.58 5.36 -2.49
CA LEU A 216 25.66 5.84 -3.35
C LEU A 216 26.59 6.81 -2.61
N TYR A 217 26.04 7.80 -1.90
CA TYR A 217 26.81 8.75 -1.11
C TYR A 217 27.48 8.08 0.10
N GLN A 218 26.74 7.25 0.85
CA GLN A 218 27.24 6.57 2.05
C GLN A 218 28.44 5.67 1.72
N VAL A 219 28.29 4.72 0.79
CA VAL A 219 29.34 3.76 0.42
C VAL A 219 30.55 4.50 -0.17
N THR A 220 30.35 5.52 -1.01
CA THR A 220 31.47 6.29 -1.56
C THR A 220 32.29 6.95 -0.45
N SER A 221 31.64 7.58 0.53
CA SER A 221 32.34 8.30 1.61
C SER A 221 33.06 7.39 2.61
N GLU A 222 32.42 6.29 3.07
CA GLU A 222 33.02 5.37 4.04
C GLU A 222 34.23 4.63 3.44
N SER A 223 34.08 4.17 2.19
CA SER A 223 35.09 3.33 1.55
C SER A 223 36.31 4.12 1.06
N VAL A 224 36.13 5.42 0.74
CA VAL A 224 37.24 6.35 0.51
C VAL A 224 38.02 6.59 1.81
N ASN A 225 37.34 6.80 2.95
CA ASN A 225 38.01 7.03 4.24
C ASN A 225 38.88 5.84 4.68
N ILE A 226 38.38 4.60 4.58
CA ILE A 226 39.13 3.40 4.99
C ILE A 226 40.39 3.20 4.14
N GLU A 227 40.28 3.34 2.82
CA GLU A 227 41.42 3.20 1.91
C GLU A 227 42.44 4.34 2.11
N SER A 228 41.96 5.57 2.35
CA SER A 228 42.79 6.74 2.65
C SER A 228 43.59 6.57 3.94
N GLN A 229 42.97 6.03 5.00
CA GLN A 229 43.67 5.70 6.25
C GLN A 229 44.77 4.66 6.03
N ARG A 230 44.51 3.61 5.24
CA ARG A 230 45.52 2.60 4.88
C ARG A 230 46.69 3.20 4.10
N ARG A 231 46.42 4.01 3.08
CA ARG A 231 47.46 4.67 2.27
C ARG A 231 48.29 5.65 3.09
N ALA A 232 47.64 6.56 3.80
CA ALA A 232 48.30 7.54 4.67
C ALA A 232 49.22 6.86 5.70
N LEU A 233 48.76 5.76 6.31
CA LEU A 233 49.52 5.01 7.30
C LEU A 233 50.66 4.19 6.69
N THR A 234 50.50 3.60 5.50
CA THR A 234 51.62 2.98 4.76
C THR A 234 52.71 4.00 4.42
N VAL A 235 52.34 5.19 3.95
CA VAL A 235 53.30 6.27 3.67
C VAL A 235 53.95 6.79 4.95
N ALA A 236 53.20 6.88 6.06
CA ALA A 236 53.75 7.27 7.37
C ALA A 236 54.75 6.24 7.93
N ARG A 237 54.53 4.93 7.70
CA ARG A 237 55.50 3.87 8.02
C ARG A 237 56.81 4.06 7.24
N ALA A 238 56.73 4.24 5.93
CA ALA A 238 57.90 4.49 5.09
C ALA A 238 58.66 5.76 5.55
N LEU A 239 57.95 6.83 5.88
CA LEU A 239 58.54 8.05 6.45
C LEU A 239 59.23 7.78 7.80
N SER A 240 58.65 6.95 8.67
CA SER A 240 59.26 6.55 9.95
C SER A 240 60.55 5.76 9.73
N GLU A 241 60.54 4.73 8.90
CA GLU A 241 61.69 3.87 8.62
C GLU A 241 62.88 4.63 8.01
N ILE A 242 62.62 5.55 7.07
CA ILE A 242 63.65 6.41 6.47
C ILE A 242 64.35 7.23 7.56
N ASN A 243 63.56 7.87 8.44
CA ASN A 243 64.05 8.78 9.48
C ASN A 243 64.56 8.07 10.74
N GLN A 244 64.28 6.78 10.92
CA GLN A 244 64.76 6.00 12.06
C GLN A 244 66.30 5.94 12.10
N ARG A 245 66.96 5.87 10.94
CA ARG A 245 68.43 5.86 10.85
C ARG A 245 69.04 7.19 11.30
N VAL A 246 68.45 8.30 10.86
CA VAL A 246 68.82 9.67 11.26
C VAL A 246 68.77 9.80 12.78
N LEU A 247 67.65 9.38 13.37
CA LEU A 247 67.36 9.47 14.80
C LEU A 247 68.24 8.54 15.67
N ARG A 248 68.81 7.47 15.10
CA ARG A 248 69.86 6.64 15.74
C ARG A 248 71.27 7.25 15.62
N SER A 249 71.55 7.99 14.56
CA SER A 249 72.86 8.61 14.33
C SER A 249 73.11 9.87 15.17
N GLY A 250 72.03 10.50 15.68
CA GLY A 250 72.09 11.77 16.40
C GLY A 250 72.24 13.00 15.50
N ASP A 251 72.46 12.83 14.20
CA ASP A 251 72.47 13.92 13.22
C ASP A 251 71.05 14.33 12.84
N PHE A 252 70.45 15.22 13.63
CA PHE A 252 69.11 15.73 13.39
C PHE A 252 68.98 16.59 12.10
N SER A 253 70.08 16.92 11.40
CA SER A 253 70.01 17.61 10.10
C SER A 253 69.60 16.69 8.96
N GLY A 254 69.73 15.37 9.13
CA GLY A 254 69.43 14.36 8.10
C GLY A 254 67.96 14.00 7.92
N PHE A 255 67.01 14.62 8.64
CA PHE A 255 65.59 14.27 8.53
C PHE A 255 65.01 14.67 7.16
N ARG A 256 64.20 13.77 6.58
CA ARG A 256 63.64 13.94 5.24
C ARG A 256 62.16 13.60 5.17
N THR A 257 61.40 14.47 4.49
CA THR A 257 59.99 14.27 4.11
C THR A 257 59.78 14.34 2.59
N ASP A 258 60.79 14.76 1.84
CA ASP A 258 60.71 15.03 0.39
C ASP A 258 60.39 13.80 -0.48
N MET A 259 60.73 12.60 0.00
CA MET A 259 60.43 11.36 -0.72
C MET A 259 58.95 11.03 -0.71
N VAL A 260 58.26 11.25 0.42
CA VAL A 260 56.84 10.91 0.57
C VAL A 260 55.90 11.99 0.03
N MET A 261 56.36 13.25 -0.07
CA MET A 261 55.63 14.33 -0.73
C MET A 261 55.41 14.11 -2.25
N LYS A 262 55.98 13.03 -2.82
CA LYS A 262 55.80 12.64 -4.23
C LYS A 262 54.70 11.59 -4.42
N GLU A 263 54.23 10.96 -3.34
CA GLU A 263 53.13 9.99 -3.38
C GLU A 263 51.79 10.71 -3.61
N GLU A 264 50.91 10.11 -4.41
CA GLU A 264 49.61 10.71 -4.71
C GLU A 264 48.73 10.86 -3.48
N GLY A 265 48.10 12.02 -3.34
CA GLY A 265 47.20 12.35 -2.22
C GLY A 265 47.92 12.86 -0.96
N ILE A 266 49.25 12.97 -0.93
CA ILE A 266 49.96 13.57 0.22
C ILE A 266 49.91 15.11 0.11
N GLU A 267 49.25 15.75 1.07
CA GLU A 267 49.06 17.22 1.12
C GLU A 267 50.19 17.91 1.92
N ASP A 268 50.59 17.31 3.04
CA ASP A 268 51.66 17.79 3.92
C ASP A 268 52.28 16.55 4.63
N ALA A 269 53.59 16.56 4.89
CA ALA A 269 54.29 15.51 5.62
C ALA A 269 55.29 16.10 6.61
N TYR A 270 55.32 15.56 7.82
CA TYR A 270 56.12 16.06 8.94
C TYR A 270 56.85 14.94 9.68
N VAL A 271 58.05 15.22 10.17
CA VAL A 271 58.63 14.51 11.31
C VAL A 271 58.49 15.44 12.52
N VAL A 272 57.93 14.96 13.61
CA VAL A 272 57.58 15.76 14.79
C VAL A 272 58.24 15.15 16.04
N ALA A 273 58.89 15.97 16.86
CA ALA A 273 59.48 15.54 18.13
C ALA A 273 58.40 15.15 19.16
N ALA A 274 58.79 14.42 20.22
CA ALA A 274 57.89 14.12 21.33
C ALA A 274 57.29 15.37 22.03
N ASP A 275 57.96 16.54 21.94
CA ASP A 275 57.42 17.81 22.44
C ASP A 275 56.36 18.45 21.52
N GLY A 276 56.11 17.86 20.34
CA GLY A 276 55.13 18.30 19.33
C GLY A 276 55.63 19.33 18.32
N LYS A 277 56.92 19.67 18.32
CA LYS A 277 57.52 20.56 17.32
C LYS A 277 58.01 19.81 16.08
N ILE A 278 57.95 20.46 14.94
CA ILE A 278 58.45 19.93 13.67
C ILE A 278 59.98 19.82 13.71
N LEU A 279 60.48 18.66 13.31
CA LEU A 279 61.90 18.32 13.05
C LEU A 279 62.23 18.26 11.55
N ALA A 280 61.24 17.96 10.71
CA ALA A 280 61.30 18.11 9.25
C ALA A 280 59.88 18.34 8.69
N PRO A 281 59.71 19.10 7.60
CA PRO A 281 60.74 19.61 6.69
C PRO A 281 61.54 20.80 7.27
N PRO A 282 62.79 21.04 6.81
CA PRO A 282 63.71 22.02 7.41
C PRO A 282 63.17 23.45 7.44
N GLU A 283 62.35 23.84 6.45
CA GLU A 283 61.74 25.17 6.35
C GLU A 283 60.68 25.45 7.43
N ARG A 284 60.23 24.40 8.15
CA ARG A 284 59.17 24.49 9.18
C ARG A 284 59.66 24.04 10.57
N VAL A 285 60.96 23.82 10.77
CA VAL A 285 61.52 23.33 12.04
C VAL A 285 61.19 24.24 13.21
N GLY A 286 60.84 23.64 14.35
CA GLY A 286 60.47 24.34 15.58
C GLY A 286 59.03 24.88 15.60
N LEU A 287 58.33 24.92 14.47
CA LEU A 287 56.91 25.26 14.40
C LEU A 287 56.03 24.10 14.88
N THR A 288 54.76 24.40 15.18
CA THR A 288 53.73 23.40 15.46
C THR A 288 52.97 23.08 14.15
N PRO A 289 52.65 21.80 13.85
CA PRO A 289 51.80 21.45 12.71
C PRO A 289 50.42 22.12 12.79
N LYS A 290 49.78 22.36 11.64
CA LYS A 290 48.40 22.90 11.59
C LYS A 290 47.43 21.96 12.30
N GLU A 291 47.70 20.67 12.25
CA GLU A 291 46.96 19.54 12.83
C GLU A 291 47.24 19.39 14.36
N ALA A 292 47.48 20.50 15.07
CA ALA A 292 47.85 20.53 16.49
C ALA A 292 46.87 19.77 17.41
N GLY A 293 45.58 19.73 17.05
CA GLY A 293 44.57 18.93 17.75
C GLY A 293 44.89 17.43 17.74
N PHE A 294 45.34 16.89 16.61
CA PHE A 294 45.77 15.49 16.49
C PHE A 294 47.10 15.24 17.23
N MET A 295 48.04 16.20 17.18
CA MET A 295 49.31 16.11 17.93
C MET A 295 49.09 15.87 19.44
N SER A 296 48.04 16.46 20.02
CA SER A 296 47.70 16.26 21.44
C SER A 296 47.36 14.80 21.79
N LYS A 297 46.77 14.05 20.84
CA LYS A 297 46.43 12.63 20.98
C LYS A 297 47.68 11.75 20.81
N ILE A 298 48.56 12.09 19.86
CA ILE A 298 49.77 11.31 19.53
C ILE A 298 50.80 11.33 20.68
N LYS A 299 50.98 12.47 21.36
CA LYS A 299 51.97 12.67 22.45
C LYS A 299 51.89 11.66 23.61
N ARG A 300 50.83 10.86 23.69
CA ARG A 300 50.61 9.82 24.72
C ARG A 300 50.49 8.41 24.14
N SER A 301 50.60 8.25 22.83
CA SER A 301 50.48 6.97 22.13
C SER A 301 51.86 6.43 21.73
N THR A 302 52.06 5.13 21.96
CA THR A 302 53.18 4.35 21.45
C THR A 302 52.81 3.52 20.22
N GLN A 303 51.57 3.63 19.73
CA GLN A 303 51.08 2.90 18.56
C GLN A 303 50.74 3.84 17.41
N GLU A 304 50.70 3.24 16.21
CA GLU A 304 50.23 3.89 14.99
C GLU A 304 48.79 4.38 15.16
N MET A 305 48.48 5.53 14.59
CA MET A 305 47.19 6.18 14.80
C MET A 305 46.75 6.92 13.55
N THR A 306 45.46 6.87 13.25
CA THR A 306 44.83 7.67 12.21
C THR A 306 43.66 8.45 12.79
N ASP A 307 43.40 9.63 12.24
CA ASP A 307 42.23 10.44 12.55
C ASP A 307 41.73 11.11 11.27
N SER A 308 40.44 11.43 11.22
CA SER A 308 39.81 12.05 10.05
C SER A 308 39.37 13.45 10.43
N SER A 309 39.94 14.45 9.78
CA SER A 309 39.59 15.85 9.98
C SER A 309 38.20 16.15 9.43
N LEU A 310 37.55 17.17 10.00
CA LEU A 310 36.23 17.67 9.56
C LEU A 310 36.22 18.08 8.08
N ASP A 311 37.38 18.47 7.52
CA ASP A 311 37.53 18.87 6.11
C ASP A 311 37.72 17.68 5.14
N GLY A 312 37.53 16.43 5.60
CA GLY A 312 37.73 15.22 4.78
C GLY A 312 39.19 14.80 4.57
N ARG A 313 40.14 15.49 5.22
CA ARG A 313 41.57 15.14 5.22
C ARG A 313 41.86 14.07 6.27
N VAL A 314 42.63 13.05 5.92
CA VAL A 314 43.04 11.97 6.83
C VAL A 314 44.44 12.26 7.35
N VAL A 315 44.63 12.22 8.67
CA VAL A 315 45.95 12.38 9.29
C VAL A 315 46.40 11.05 9.87
N ALA A 316 47.56 10.56 9.44
CA ALA A 316 48.18 9.34 9.94
C ALA A 316 49.47 9.66 10.70
N SER A 317 49.77 8.89 11.75
CA SER A 317 50.96 9.04 12.57
C SER A 317 51.56 7.69 12.93
N VAL A 318 52.87 7.54 12.73
CA VAL A 318 53.65 6.35 13.08
C VAL A 318 54.85 6.77 13.94
N PRO A 319 55.10 6.12 15.10
CA PRO A 319 56.25 6.46 15.94
C PRO A 319 57.58 6.13 15.26
N VAL A 320 58.57 7.02 15.41
CA VAL A 320 59.97 6.82 15.03
C VAL A 320 60.73 6.37 16.28
N VAL A 321 61.04 5.07 16.35
CA VAL A 321 61.62 4.46 17.54
C VAL A 321 63.15 4.35 17.46
N ALA A 322 63.85 4.72 18.53
CA ALA A 322 65.27 4.43 18.71
C ALA A 322 65.48 3.57 19.95
N PHE A 323 66.54 2.77 19.91
CA PHE A 323 67.02 2.05 21.08
C PHE A 323 67.48 3.05 22.13
N ASP A 324 66.91 2.96 23.32
CA ASP A 324 67.33 3.72 24.48
C ASP A 324 68.25 2.85 25.35
N ALA A 325 69.48 3.30 25.55
CA ALA A 325 70.51 2.54 26.25
C ALA A 325 70.27 2.44 27.77
N GLU A 326 69.55 3.41 28.36
CA GLU A 326 69.24 3.43 29.79
C GLU A 326 68.07 2.48 30.11
N LEU A 327 67.04 2.47 29.23
CA LEU A 327 65.86 1.63 29.37
C LEU A 327 66.00 0.24 28.72
N GLN A 328 67.08 0.00 27.97
CA GLN A 328 67.34 -1.19 27.14
C GLN A 328 66.19 -1.57 26.19
N GLN A 329 65.42 -0.59 25.72
CA GLN A 329 64.20 -0.80 24.91
C GLN A 329 64.10 0.23 23.79
N ASN A 330 63.34 -0.11 22.74
CA ASN A 330 63.03 0.83 21.67
C ASN A 330 61.91 1.79 22.11
N VAL A 331 62.24 3.08 22.24
CA VAL A 331 61.31 4.14 22.66
C VAL A 331 61.03 5.08 21.49
N ALA A 332 59.78 5.52 21.34
CA ALA A 332 59.40 6.54 20.37
C ALA A 332 59.99 7.90 20.79
N LYS A 333 60.89 8.47 19.98
CA LYS A 333 61.49 9.81 20.25
C LYS A 333 61.00 10.89 19.29
N ALA A 334 60.44 10.48 18.15
CA ALA A 334 59.71 11.34 17.21
C ALA A 334 58.52 10.58 16.61
N TYR A 335 57.71 11.26 15.81
CA TYR A 335 56.55 10.74 15.10
C TYR A 335 56.59 11.20 13.64
N ALA A 336 56.43 10.26 12.71
CA ALA A 336 56.21 10.53 11.30
C ALA A 336 54.72 10.78 11.08
N VAL A 337 54.35 11.97 10.63
CA VAL A 337 52.96 12.42 10.47
C VAL A 337 52.71 12.74 8.99
N ILE A 338 51.64 12.18 8.44
CA ILE A 338 51.18 12.37 7.07
C ILE A 338 49.79 12.99 7.09
N VAL A 339 49.59 14.06 6.31
CA VAL A 339 48.28 14.61 5.96
C VAL A 339 47.96 14.15 4.54
N TYR A 340 46.92 13.33 4.42
CA TYR A 340 46.45 12.73 3.18
C TYR A 340 45.10 13.31 2.77
N ASN A 341 44.98 13.69 1.51
CA ASN A 341 43.77 14.22 0.90
C ASN A 341 43.22 13.20 -0.12
N PRO A 342 42.00 12.67 0.08
CA PRO A 342 41.44 11.59 -0.73
C PRO A 342 41.02 11.97 -2.16
N GLY A 343 41.17 13.24 -2.58
CA GLY A 343 40.43 13.87 -3.68
C GLY A 343 40.44 13.23 -5.08
N ASN A 344 41.23 12.18 -5.33
CA ASN A 344 41.33 11.48 -6.62
C ASN A 344 41.20 9.93 -6.55
N LEU A 345 40.77 9.34 -5.44
CA LEU A 345 40.66 7.88 -5.32
C LEU A 345 39.60 7.29 -6.29
N THR A 346 40.07 6.49 -7.26
CA THR A 346 39.24 5.83 -8.28
C THR A 346 38.31 4.76 -7.70
N PHE A 347 37.10 4.65 -8.28
CA PHE A 347 36.10 3.63 -7.92
C PHE A 347 36.62 2.19 -8.06
N ASP A 348 36.11 1.30 -7.21
CA ASP A 348 36.45 -0.13 -7.13
C ASP A 348 35.25 -0.98 -7.60
N ASP A 349 35.48 -1.88 -8.55
CA ASP A 349 34.45 -2.69 -9.22
C ASP A 349 33.62 -3.55 -8.25
N GLN A 350 34.21 -4.04 -7.15
CA GLN A 350 33.46 -4.83 -6.16
C GLN A 350 32.44 -3.95 -5.39
N ARG A 351 32.71 -2.65 -5.27
CA ARG A 351 31.84 -1.69 -4.57
C ARG A 351 30.69 -1.24 -5.48
N ALA A 352 30.96 -1.08 -6.78
CA ALA A 352 29.93 -0.84 -7.79
C ALA A 352 28.87 -1.98 -7.79
N PHE A 353 29.30 -3.24 -7.64
CA PHE A 353 28.38 -4.38 -7.52
C PHE A 353 27.50 -4.32 -6.26
N SER A 354 28.08 -3.99 -5.09
CA SER A 354 27.31 -3.84 -3.84
C SER A 354 26.27 -2.73 -3.93
N LEU A 355 26.65 -1.58 -4.52
CA LEU A 355 25.74 -0.47 -4.79
C LEU A 355 24.60 -0.87 -5.73
N PHE A 356 24.91 -1.58 -6.81
CA PHE A 356 23.89 -2.11 -7.73
C PHE A 356 22.87 -2.99 -7.01
N VAL A 357 23.31 -3.91 -6.16
CA VAL A 357 22.41 -4.80 -5.39
C VAL A 357 21.51 -4.02 -4.43
N GLN A 358 22.04 -3.01 -3.74
CA GLN A 358 21.26 -2.14 -2.84
C GLN A 358 20.20 -1.34 -3.62
N VAL A 359 20.60 -0.67 -4.70
CA VAL A 359 19.71 0.09 -5.60
C VAL A 359 18.63 -0.80 -6.21
N PHE A 360 18.99 -2.02 -6.64
CA PHE A 360 18.05 -2.98 -7.21
C PHE A 360 17.02 -3.47 -6.18
N THR A 361 17.46 -3.78 -4.96
CA THR A 361 16.57 -4.18 -3.86
C THR A 361 15.60 -3.05 -3.48
N LEU A 362 16.11 -1.82 -3.44
CA LEU A 362 15.33 -0.62 -3.19
C LEU A 362 14.26 -0.39 -4.28
N ALA A 363 14.65 -0.53 -5.55
CA ALA A 363 13.75 -0.45 -6.69
C ALA A 363 12.65 -1.53 -6.66
N ILE A 364 12.97 -2.75 -6.21
CA ILE A 364 11.97 -3.82 -5.98
C ILE A 364 10.99 -3.43 -4.88
N ILE A 365 11.46 -2.92 -3.74
CA ILE A 365 10.59 -2.54 -2.61
C ILE A 365 9.64 -1.39 -3.01
N VAL A 366 10.17 -0.33 -3.60
CA VAL A 366 9.38 0.81 -4.08
C VAL A 366 8.44 0.37 -5.22
N GLY A 367 8.89 -0.54 -6.09
CA GLY A 367 8.10 -1.09 -7.19
C GLY A 367 6.95 -1.97 -6.72
N ALA A 368 7.16 -2.79 -5.70
CA ALA A 368 6.11 -3.59 -5.07
C ALA A 368 5.05 -2.71 -4.37
N ALA A 369 5.46 -1.64 -3.69
CA ALA A 369 4.54 -0.65 -3.14
C ALA A 369 3.75 0.07 -4.23
N LEU A 370 4.39 0.49 -5.32
CA LEU A 370 3.73 1.11 -6.48
C LEU A 370 2.72 0.16 -7.12
N PHE A 371 3.12 -1.10 -7.34
CA PHE A 371 2.27 -2.14 -7.90
C PHE A 371 1.04 -2.38 -7.02
N PHE A 372 1.19 -2.42 -5.70
CA PHE A 372 0.07 -2.52 -4.76
C PHE A 372 -0.94 -1.38 -4.93
N PHE A 373 -0.48 -0.13 -5.02
CA PHE A 373 -1.37 1.02 -5.23
C PHE A 373 -2.05 0.99 -6.61
N LEU A 374 -1.30 0.69 -7.67
CA LEU A 374 -1.85 0.56 -9.03
C LEU A 374 -2.89 -0.57 -9.10
N TYR A 375 -2.59 -1.74 -8.54
CA TYR A 375 -3.50 -2.87 -8.46
C TYR A 375 -4.79 -2.52 -7.70
N LYS A 376 -4.68 -1.92 -6.51
CA LYS A 376 -5.84 -1.46 -5.73
C LYS A 376 -6.66 -0.40 -6.47
N MET A 377 -6.01 0.56 -7.11
CA MET A 377 -6.66 1.60 -7.90
C MET A 377 -7.40 1.06 -9.12
N ILE A 378 -6.90 -0.02 -9.75
CA ILE A 378 -7.60 -0.75 -10.82
C ILE A 378 -8.76 -1.58 -10.24
N GLN A 379 -8.54 -2.27 -9.13
CA GLN A 379 -9.54 -3.16 -8.52
C GLN A 379 -10.76 -2.41 -7.98
N TYR A 380 -10.56 -1.21 -7.40
CA TYR A 380 -11.60 -0.47 -6.70
C TYR A 380 -12.82 -0.08 -7.55
N PRO A 381 -12.66 0.48 -8.78
CA PRO A 381 -13.79 0.74 -9.67
C PRO A 381 -14.62 -0.50 -10.02
N TYR A 382 -13.99 -1.65 -10.27
CA TYR A 382 -14.72 -2.90 -10.54
C TYR A 382 -15.47 -3.42 -9.31
N ALA A 383 -14.84 -3.37 -8.13
CA ALA A 383 -15.50 -3.74 -6.89
C ALA A 383 -16.71 -2.84 -6.59
N ARG A 384 -16.60 -1.53 -6.86
CA ARG A 384 -17.71 -0.59 -6.68
C ARG A 384 -18.82 -0.79 -7.73
N LEU A 385 -18.48 -1.10 -8.98
CA LEU A 385 -19.46 -1.47 -10.00
C LEU A 385 -20.22 -2.74 -9.63
N HIS A 386 -19.53 -3.78 -9.15
CA HIS A 386 -20.18 -5.02 -8.71
C HIS A 386 -21.15 -4.77 -7.55
N MET A 387 -20.74 -4.01 -6.53
CA MET A 387 -21.61 -3.64 -5.41
C MET A 387 -22.84 -2.83 -5.87
N ALA A 388 -22.64 -1.85 -6.76
CA ALA A 388 -23.74 -1.05 -7.29
C ALA A 388 -24.69 -1.86 -8.17
N LEU A 389 -24.19 -2.89 -8.86
CA LEU A 389 -25.00 -3.83 -9.65
C LEU A 389 -25.84 -4.74 -8.75
N ASP A 390 -25.26 -5.28 -7.69
CA ASP A 390 -25.99 -6.10 -6.72
C ASP A 390 -27.07 -5.27 -6.00
N GLU A 391 -26.76 -4.02 -5.65
CA GLU A 391 -27.69 -3.06 -5.03
C GLU A 391 -28.84 -2.69 -6.00
N ALA A 392 -28.53 -2.34 -7.25
CA ALA A 392 -29.54 -2.05 -8.28
C ALA A 392 -30.45 -3.26 -8.58
N MET A 393 -29.88 -4.46 -8.69
CA MET A 393 -30.63 -5.70 -8.90
C MET A 393 -31.53 -6.06 -7.71
N ARG A 394 -31.10 -5.80 -6.47
CA ARG A 394 -31.86 -6.11 -5.26
C ARG A 394 -32.98 -5.11 -4.99
N ASP A 395 -32.70 -3.82 -5.19
CA ASP A 395 -33.61 -2.73 -4.83
C ASP A 395 -34.47 -2.28 -6.04
N GLY A 396 -34.29 -2.91 -7.20
CA GLY A 396 -35.10 -2.72 -8.41
C GLY A 396 -34.79 -1.43 -9.19
N ASN A 397 -33.60 -0.86 -8.97
CA ASN A 397 -33.20 0.43 -9.53
C ASN A 397 -32.67 0.27 -10.97
N ASP A 398 -33.07 1.14 -11.89
CA ASP A 398 -32.77 1.03 -13.32
C ASP A 398 -31.41 1.64 -13.72
N GLN A 399 -30.79 2.44 -12.84
CA GLN A 399 -29.55 3.17 -13.12
C GLN A 399 -28.49 3.00 -12.03
N ILE A 400 -27.28 2.65 -12.47
CA ILE A 400 -26.04 2.79 -11.72
C ILE A 400 -25.34 4.08 -12.15
N GLN A 401 -24.95 4.90 -11.17
CA GLN A 401 -24.13 6.10 -11.37
C GLN A 401 -22.79 5.94 -10.64
N ILE A 402 -21.68 6.04 -11.38
CA ILE A 402 -20.32 5.95 -10.79
C ILE A 402 -19.41 7.01 -11.41
N GLU A 403 -18.86 7.86 -10.56
CA GLU A 403 -17.97 8.97 -10.92
C GLU A 403 -16.51 8.51 -11.13
N PHE A 404 -16.22 7.79 -12.22
CA PHE A 404 -14.85 7.46 -12.64
C PHE A 404 -14.56 7.85 -14.10
N GLN A 405 -13.42 8.52 -14.33
CA GLN A 405 -12.94 8.89 -15.66
C GLN A 405 -12.13 7.74 -16.30
N PHE A 406 -12.81 6.60 -16.51
CA PHE A 406 -12.23 5.42 -17.13
C PHE A 406 -13.13 4.92 -18.28
N ALA A 407 -12.74 5.22 -19.52
CA ALA A 407 -13.58 5.02 -20.72
C ALA A 407 -14.07 3.58 -20.92
N ALA A 408 -13.25 2.57 -20.60
CA ALA A 408 -13.66 1.16 -20.69
C ALA A 408 -14.80 0.82 -19.73
N LEU A 409 -14.81 1.40 -18.53
CA LEU A 409 -15.86 1.21 -17.53
C LEU A 409 -17.14 1.97 -17.89
N GLN A 410 -17.02 3.15 -18.51
CA GLN A 410 -18.17 3.93 -18.98
C GLN A 410 -18.98 3.16 -20.04
N ASN A 411 -18.32 2.60 -21.05
CA ASN A 411 -18.98 1.76 -22.08
C ASN A 411 -19.70 0.55 -21.47
N LEU A 412 -19.07 -0.10 -20.48
CA LEU A 412 -19.65 -1.22 -19.74
C LEU A 412 -20.88 -0.78 -18.92
N MET A 413 -20.80 0.37 -18.24
CA MET A 413 -21.89 0.94 -17.45
C MET A 413 -23.11 1.30 -18.32
N THR A 414 -22.93 1.88 -19.50
CA THR A 414 -24.03 2.12 -20.46
C THR A 414 -24.74 0.82 -20.84
N SER A 415 -23.98 -0.24 -21.05
CA SER A 415 -24.49 -1.57 -21.41
C SER A 415 -25.26 -2.21 -20.25
N ILE A 416 -24.72 -2.09 -19.02
CA ILE A 416 -25.34 -2.60 -17.79
C ILE A 416 -26.64 -1.84 -17.47
N ASN A 417 -26.65 -0.50 -17.52
CA ASN A 417 -27.86 0.29 -17.27
C ASN A 417 -28.98 -0.05 -18.28
N SER A 418 -28.63 -0.31 -19.54
CA SER A 418 -29.59 -0.76 -20.56
C SER A 418 -30.19 -2.14 -20.27
N LEU A 419 -29.43 -3.03 -19.60
CA LEU A 419 -29.93 -4.34 -19.15
C LEU A 419 -30.75 -4.22 -17.87
N LEU A 420 -30.33 -3.39 -16.91
CA LEU A 420 -31.06 -3.14 -15.67
C LEU A 420 -32.44 -2.52 -15.93
N ALA A 421 -32.54 -1.51 -16.80
CA ALA A 421 -33.81 -0.94 -17.22
C ALA A 421 -34.76 -2.01 -17.80
N ARG A 422 -34.23 -2.96 -18.59
CA ARG A 422 -35.00 -4.09 -19.14
C ARG A 422 -35.45 -5.08 -18.06
N VAL A 423 -34.60 -5.41 -17.10
CA VAL A 423 -34.92 -6.34 -16.00
C VAL A 423 -35.94 -5.70 -15.03
N ALA A 424 -35.77 -4.43 -14.69
CA ALA A 424 -36.72 -3.67 -13.87
C ALA A 424 -38.10 -3.57 -14.56
N ALA A 425 -38.14 -3.29 -15.87
CA ALA A 425 -39.38 -3.30 -16.65
C ALA A 425 -40.01 -4.70 -16.75
N GLY A 426 -39.20 -5.76 -16.76
CA GLY A 426 -39.67 -7.16 -16.73
C GLY A 426 -40.33 -7.54 -15.41
N ASN A 427 -39.75 -7.13 -14.27
CA ASN A 427 -40.21 -7.49 -12.93
C ASN A 427 -41.49 -6.77 -12.45
N GLN A 428 -41.95 -5.71 -13.13
CA GLN A 428 -43.20 -5.02 -12.77
C GLN A 428 -44.46 -5.64 -13.41
N ASN A 429 -44.32 -6.66 -14.27
CA ASN A 429 -45.41 -7.27 -15.03
C ASN A 429 -46.15 -8.41 -14.29
N GLU A 430 -46.69 -8.14 -13.11
CA GLU A 430 -47.86 -8.90 -12.60
C GLU A 430 -49.09 -8.03 -12.33
N HIS A 431 -48.94 -6.75 -11.99
CA HIS A 431 -50.09 -5.86 -11.77
C HIS A 431 -49.82 -4.39 -12.17
N MET A 432 -49.65 -4.14 -13.47
CA MET A 432 -50.15 -2.91 -14.10
C MET A 432 -50.30 -3.05 -15.61
N SER A 433 -51.27 -2.32 -16.16
CA SER A 433 -51.57 -2.24 -17.60
C SER A 433 -50.30 -1.99 -18.42
N VAL A 434 -50.02 -2.86 -19.40
CA VAL A 434 -48.92 -2.66 -20.36
C VAL A 434 -49.10 -1.33 -21.09
N GLY A 435 -48.32 -0.33 -20.70
CA GLY A 435 -48.27 0.95 -21.39
C GLY A 435 -47.50 0.79 -22.70
N LYS A 436 -48.18 0.98 -23.83
CA LYS A 436 -47.63 0.85 -25.20
C LYS A 436 -46.22 1.43 -25.35
N GLY A 437 -45.97 2.60 -24.74
CA GLY A 437 -44.71 3.33 -24.85
C GLY A 437 -43.43 2.58 -24.48
N SER A 438 -43.47 1.55 -23.62
CA SER A 438 -42.28 0.73 -23.32
C SER A 438 -41.90 -0.19 -24.49
N ARG A 439 -42.91 -0.89 -25.04
CA ARG A 439 -42.76 -1.80 -26.19
C ARG A 439 -42.43 -1.04 -27.47
N ASP A 440 -43.00 0.15 -27.64
CA ASP A 440 -42.66 1.08 -28.73
C ASP A 440 -41.19 1.54 -28.68
N GLY A 441 -40.55 1.56 -27.50
CA GLY A 441 -39.13 1.87 -27.31
C GLY A 441 -38.21 0.69 -27.64
N GLU A 442 -38.59 -0.53 -27.25
CA GLU A 442 -37.86 -1.74 -27.61
C GLU A 442 -37.82 -1.95 -29.13
N ILE A 443 -38.95 -1.74 -29.82
CA ILE A 443 -39.03 -1.90 -31.28
C ILE A 443 -38.23 -0.79 -32.00
N ALA A 444 -38.19 0.43 -31.48
CA ALA A 444 -37.33 1.50 -32.04
C ALA A 444 -35.84 1.11 -32.03
N ASN A 445 -35.35 0.52 -30.93
CA ASN A 445 -33.98 0.03 -30.82
C ASN A 445 -33.70 -1.14 -31.78
N LEU A 446 -34.69 -2.02 -32.02
CA LEU A 446 -34.57 -3.08 -33.03
C LEU A 446 -34.50 -2.52 -34.46
N MET A 447 -35.35 -1.55 -34.80
CA MET A 447 -35.30 -0.86 -36.10
C MET A 447 -33.95 -0.18 -36.35
N GLN A 448 -33.32 0.38 -35.32
CA GLN A 448 -31.97 0.96 -35.41
C GLN A 448 -30.88 -0.12 -35.59
N LEU A 449 -31.02 -1.30 -34.99
CA LEU A 449 -30.06 -2.40 -35.10
C LEU A 449 -30.12 -3.13 -36.45
N ILE A 450 -31.29 -3.18 -37.09
CA ILE A 450 -31.52 -3.87 -38.37
C ILE A 450 -30.71 -3.23 -39.52
N GLY A 451 -30.32 -1.96 -39.43
CA GLY A 451 -29.46 -1.28 -40.41
C GLY A 451 -30.13 -0.92 -41.75
N TYR A 452 -31.24 -1.57 -42.09
CA TYR A 452 -32.04 -1.28 -43.29
C TYR A 452 -33.17 -0.26 -43.03
N PRO A 453 -33.59 0.50 -44.06
CA PRO A 453 -34.81 1.29 -44.03
C PRO A 453 -36.00 0.45 -43.57
N SER A 454 -36.75 0.91 -42.56
CA SER A 454 -37.84 0.16 -41.95
C SER A 454 -38.98 1.05 -41.45
N ILE A 455 -40.17 0.46 -41.38
CA ILE A 455 -41.41 1.10 -40.92
C ILE A 455 -42.20 0.13 -40.05
N LEU A 456 -42.81 0.65 -38.98
CA LEU A 456 -43.62 -0.09 -38.04
C LEU A 456 -45.09 0.36 -38.13
N ILE A 457 -46.00 -0.59 -38.35
CA ILE A 457 -47.42 -0.33 -38.59
C ILE A 457 -48.26 -1.12 -37.58
N SER A 458 -49.25 -0.51 -36.95
CA SER A 458 -50.14 -1.20 -36.00
C SER A 458 -51.13 -2.12 -36.73
N ARG A 459 -51.78 -3.02 -35.97
CA ARG A 459 -52.89 -3.85 -36.47
C ARG A 459 -53.99 -3.06 -37.18
N GLU A 460 -54.24 -1.82 -36.77
CA GLU A 460 -55.26 -0.93 -37.34
C GLU A 460 -54.79 -0.16 -38.59
N GLY A 461 -53.57 -0.43 -39.08
CA GLY A 461 -53.00 0.27 -40.24
C GLY A 461 -52.54 1.70 -39.95
N MET A 462 -52.21 2.02 -38.69
CA MET A 462 -51.60 3.28 -38.28
C MET A 462 -50.08 3.12 -38.25
N ILE A 463 -49.32 4.03 -38.85
CA ILE A 463 -47.86 4.03 -38.79
C ILE A 463 -47.43 4.45 -37.37
N ALA A 464 -46.83 3.53 -36.64
CA ALA A 464 -46.39 3.74 -35.27
C ALA A 464 -44.99 4.39 -35.19
N ARG A 465 -44.06 3.96 -36.06
CA ARG A 465 -42.69 4.51 -36.18
C ARG A 465 -42.14 4.32 -37.59
N VAL A 466 -41.14 5.13 -37.94
CA VAL A 466 -40.39 5.04 -39.20
C VAL A 466 -38.90 5.17 -38.87
N SER A 467 -38.01 4.47 -39.57
CA SER A 467 -36.57 4.68 -39.42
C SER A 467 -36.12 5.96 -40.16
N PRO A 468 -35.09 6.68 -39.68
CA PRO A 468 -34.55 7.84 -40.40
C PRO A 468 -34.11 7.51 -41.83
N THR A 469 -33.57 6.31 -42.05
CA THR A 469 -33.16 5.80 -43.37
C THR A 469 -34.35 5.56 -44.33
N PHE A 470 -35.53 5.19 -43.82
CA PHE A 470 -36.74 5.07 -44.63
C PHE A 470 -37.30 6.43 -45.05
N SER A 471 -37.26 7.41 -44.15
CA SER A 471 -37.64 8.80 -44.46
C SER A 471 -36.70 9.42 -45.51
N GLN A 472 -35.41 9.08 -45.46
CA GLN A 472 -34.42 9.46 -46.49
C GLN A 472 -34.68 8.79 -47.84
N LEU A 473 -34.86 7.45 -47.86
CA LEU A 473 -35.12 6.68 -49.08
C LEU A 473 -36.39 7.14 -49.82
N THR A 474 -37.47 7.37 -49.07
CA THR A 474 -38.78 7.75 -49.64
C THR A 474 -38.92 9.25 -49.88
N GLN A 475 -37.99 10.07 -49.37
CA GLN A 475 -38.07 11.54 -49.33
C GLN A 475 -39.32 12.10 -48.61
N ILE A 476 -39.99 11.29 -47.78
CA ILE A 476 -41.13 11.70 -46.97
C ILE A 476 -40.65 11.96 -45.53
N ALA A 477 -40.95 13.14 -44.99
CA ALA A 477 -40.59 13.48 -43.60
C ALA A 477 -41.31 12.56 -42.59
N GLU A 478 -40.58 12.08 -41.58
CA GLU A 478 -41.08 11.21 -40.51
C GLU A 478 -42.35 11.78 -39.84
N GLU A 479 -42.37 13.10 -39.59
CA GLU A 479 -43.50 13.85 -39.02
C GLU A 479 -44.81 13.74 -39.82
N ARG A 480 -44.75 13.39 -41.10
CA ARG A 480 -45.91 13.18 -41.97
C ARG A 480 -46.37 11.73 -42.05
N LEU A 481 -45.50 10.80 -41.65
CA LEU A 481 -45.78 9.37 -41.65
C LEU A 481 -46.23 8.88 -40.27
N VAL A 482 -45.52 9.24 -39.21
CA VAL A 482 -45.83 8.79 -37.84
C VAL A 482 -47.21 9.31 -37.41
N GLY A 483 -48.10 8.39 -37.05
CA GLY A 483 -49.49 8.67 -36.70
C GLY A 483 -50.46 8.77 -37.89
N ALA A 484 -50.00 8.71 -39.13
CA ALA A 484 -50.85 8.61 -40.31
C ALA A 484 -51.30 7.16 -40.58
N LYS A 485 -52.35 6.96 -41.39
CA LYS A 485 -52.73 5.63 -41.87
C LYS A 485 -51.93 5.25 -43.11
N ILE A 486 -51.84 3.95 -43.40
CA ILE A 486 -51.26 3.45 -44.67
C ILE A 486 -51.88 4.18 -45.88
N ASN A 487 -53.20 4.38 -45.87
CA ASN A 487 -53.93 5.00 -46.96
C ASN A 487 -53.65 6.50 -47.14
N ASP A 488 -52.94 7.13 -46.20
CA ASP A 488 -52.53 8.54 -46.25
C ASP A 488 -51.08 8.70 -46.80
N ILE A 489 -50.36 7.60 -47.04
CA ILE A 489 -49.03 7.61 -47.68
C ILE A 489 -49.15 8.15 -49.12
N PRO A 490 -48.31 9.11 -49.57
CA PRO A 490 -48.43 9.71 -50.90
C PRO A 490 -48.32 8.76 -52.11
N ASP A 491 -47.67 7.60 -51.96
CA ASP A 491 -47.43 6.62 -53.03
C ASP A 491 -48.45 5.46 -53.00
N PRO A 492 -49.38 5.36 -53.98
CA PRO A 492 -50.38 4.30 -54.03
C PRO A 492 -49.81 2.88 -54.19
N ALA A 493 -48.64 2.71 -54.81
CA ALA A 493 -48.02 1.39 -54.96
C ALA A 493 -47.51 0.88 -53.60
N MET A 494 -46.86 1.76 -52.83
CA MET A 494 -46.47 1.49 -51.46
C MET A 494 -47.69 1.15 -50.57
N GLN A 495 -48.81 1.86 -50.72
CA GLN A 495 -50.05 1.53 -49.99
C GLN A 495 -50.54 0.10 -50.31
N GLN A 496 -50.56 -0.28 -51.58
CA GLN A 496 -51.05 -1.59 -52.01
C GLN A 496 -50.14 -2.71 -51.49
N ASN A 497 -48.82 -2.56 -51.64
CA ASN A 497 -47.86 -3.55 -51.17
C ASN A 497 -47.89 -3.72 -49.64
N PHE A 498 -47.99 -2.63 -48.87
CA PHE A 498 -48.08 -2.73 -47.41
C PHE A 498 -49.37 -3.43 -46.95
N ASN A 499 -50.52 -3.09 -47.53
CA ASN A 499 -51.78 -3.79 -47.24
C ASN A 499 -51.75 -5.28 -47.64
N HIS A 500 -51.14 -5.60 -48.79
CA HIS A 500 -50.95 -6.97 -49.27
C HIS A 500 -50.06 -7.79 -48.31
N LEU A 501 -48.89 -7.26 -47.97
CA LEU A 501 -47.94 -7.87 -47.05
C LEU A 501 -48.52 -8.08 -45.64
N MET A 502 -49.23 -7.09 -45.11
CA MET A 502 -49.93 -7.24 -43.82
C MET A 502 -50.99 -8.33 -43.86
N SER A 503 -51.77 -8.44 -44.95
CA SER A 503 -52.75 -9.51 -45.12
C SER A 503 -52.10 -10.90 -45.19
N GLN A 504 -50.96 -11.05 -45.89
CA GLN A 504 -50.23 -12.32 -45.94
C GLN A 504 -49.62 -12.69 -44.57
N SER A 505 -48.97 -11.74 -43.89
CA SER A 505 -48.35 -11.97 -42.58
C SER A 505 -49.38 -12.23 -41.46
N GLN A 506 -50.65 -11.85 -41.65
CA GLN A 506 -51.76 -12.27 -40.77
C GLN A 506 -52.10 -13.75 -40.90
N MET A 507 -51.96 -14.34 -42.09
CA MET A 507 -52.25 -15.76 -42.32
C MET A 507 -51.10 -16.66 -41.87
N ASN A 508 -49.85 -16.18 -42.00
CA ASN A 508 -48.64 -16.94 -41.67
C ASN A 508 -47.71 -16.15 -40.72
N MET A 509 -48.10 -16.04 -39.45
CA MET A 509 -47.36 -15.29 -38.40
C MET A 509 -45.87 -15.67 -38.25
N SER A 510 -45.49 -16.90 -38.57
CA SER A 510 -44.13 -17.43 -38.36
C SER A 510 -43.18 -17.26 -39.57
N SER A 511 -43.68 -16.76 -40.70
CA SER A 511 -42.90 -16.52 -41.92
C SER A 511 -42.79 -15.04 -42.26
N ILE A 512 -41.70 -14.66 -42.92
CA ILE A 512 -41.54 -13.35 -43.53
C ILE A 512 -42.30 -13.37 -44.86
N SER A 513 -43.26 -12.46 -45.03
CA SER A 513 -43.91 -12.20 -46.32
C SER A 513 -43.04 -11.22 -47.11
N SER A 514 -42.86 -11.43 -48.41
CA SER A 514 -41.99 -10.57 -49.24
C SER A 514 -42.70 -10.11 -50.52
N ASP A 515 -42.48 -8.85 -50.91
CA ASP A 515 -43.01 -8.24 -52.14
C ASP A 515 -41.96 -7.26 -52.72
N THR A 516 -42.16 -6.76 -53.93
CA THR A 516 -41.22 -5.83 -54.59
C THR A 516 -41.86 -4.48 -54.88
N LEU A 517 -41.14 -3.38 -54.60
CA LEU A 517 -41.57 -2.01 -54.83
C LEU A 517 -40.48 -1.21 -55.55
N ASP A 518 -40.85 -0.50 -56.61
CA ASP A 518 -39.98 0.49 -57.26
C ASP A 518 -40.09 1.82 -56.48
N ILE A 519 -38.96 2.31 -55.97
CA ILE A 519 -38.85 3.63 -55.35
C ILE A 519 -37.80 4.42 -56.12
N GLY A 520 -38.23 5.46 -56.84
CA GLY A 520 -37.33 6.37 -57.56
C GLY A 520 -36.64 5.78 -58.80
N GLY A 521 -37.15 4.68 -59.36
CA GLY A 521 -36.55 3.97 -60.51
C GLY A 521 -35.63 2.80 -60.10
N HIS A 522 -35.67 2.40 -58.83
CA HIS A 522 -34.87 1.33 -58.24
C HIS A 522 -35.79 0.31 -57.56
N ASN A 523 -35.59 -0.97 -57.87
CA ASN A 523 -36.40 -2.05 -57.29
C ASN A 523 -35.86 -2.46 -55.92
N PHE A 524 -36.73 -2.39 -54.92
CA PHE A 524 -36.48 -2.85 -53.56
C PHE A 524 -37.38 -4.04 -53.22
N MET A 525 -36.86 -4.93 -52.39
CA MET A 525 -37.61 -6.00 -51.75
C MET A 525 -38.13 -5.52 -50.38
N LEU A 526 -39.44 -5.59 -50.19
CA LEU A 526 -40.14 -5.32 -48.95
C LEU A 526 -40.32 -6.63 -48.20
N ASN A 527 -39.83 -6.71 -46.96
CA ASN A 527 -39.98 -7.90 -46.10
C ASN A 527 -40.83 -7.54 -44.88
N CYS A 528 -41.97 -8.20 -44.71
CA CYS A 528 -42.95 -7.96 -43.64
C CYS A 528 -43.01 -9.11 -42.64
N GLN A 529 -42.85 -8.79 -41.36
CA GLN A 529 -42.98 -9.72 -40.24
C GLN A 529 -44.05 -9.23 -39.26
N ALA A 530 -44.98 -10.12 -38.89
CA ALA A 530 -45.96 -9.86 -37.84
C ALA A 530 -45.29 -9.99 -36.46
N LEU A 531 -45.50 -9.00 -35.59
CA LEU A 531 -45.03 -8.97 -34.21
C LEU A 531 -46.23 -9.14 -33.29
N ALA A 532 -46.29 -10.30 -32.62
CA ALA A 532 -47.33 -10.61 -31.65
C ALA A 532 -47.02 -10.04 -30.26
N ASN A 533 -48.06 -9.76 -29.48
CA ASN A 533 -47.98 -9.46 -28.06
C ASN A 533 -47.76 -10.75 -27.22
N ALA A 534 -47.62 -10.61 -25.91
CA ALA A 534 -47.44 -11.76 -25.00
C ALA A 534 -48.65 -12.71 -24.92
N GLN A 535 -49.80 -12.33 -25.49
CA GLN A 535 -51.03 -13.13 -25.55
C GLN A 535 -51.19 -13.85 -26.90
N GLY A 536 -50.29 -13.62 -27.86
CA GLY A 536 -50.31 -14.21 -29.21
C GLY A 536 -51.07 -13.40 -30.26
N ASP A 537 -51.68 -12.27 -29.90
CA ASP A 537 -52.35 -11.36 -30.84
C ASP A 537 -51.33 -10.50 -31.60
N ILE A 538 -51.51 -10.31 -32.91
CA ILE A 538 -50.67 -9.38 -33.69
C ILE A 538 -50.92 -7.95 -33.22
N GLU A 539 -49.86 -7.28 -32.81
CA GLU A 539 -49.87 -5.89 -32.32
C GLU A 539 -49.32 -4.93 -33.39
N TYR A 540 -48.21 -5.33 -34.02
CA TYR A 540 -47.51 -4.56 -35.04
C TYR A 540 -47.06 -5.42 -36.22
N PHE A 541 -46.82 -4.78 -37.36
CA PHE A 541 -46.13 -5.31 -38.52
C PHE A 541 -44.87 -4.49 -38.75
N LEU A 542 -43.73 -5.16 -38.79
CA LEU A 542 -42.45 -4.55 -39.14
C LEU A 542 -42.18 -4.83 -40.61
N ILE A 543 -42.08 -3.78 -41.42
CA ILE A 543 -41.69 -3.86 -42.83
C ILE A 543 -40.29 -3.28 -42.97
N THR A 544 -39.38 -4.05 -43.56
CA THR A 544 -38.01 -3.63 -43.90
C THR A 544 -37.86 -3.57 -45.42
N VAL A 545 -37.03 -2.64 -45.90
CA VAL A 545 -36.77 -2.39 -47.32
C VAL A 545 -35.31 -2.70 -47.60
N THR A 546 -35.06 -3.70 -48.43
CA THR A 546 -33.72 -4.15 -48.82
C THR A 546 -33.53 -4.01 -50.33
N PRO A 547 -32.37 -3.58 -50.84
CA PRO A 547 -32.13 -3.56 -52.29
C PRO A 547 -32.20 -4.98 -52.86
N VAL A 548 -32.74 -5.13 -54.08
CA VAL A 548 -32.67 -6.41 -54.80
C VAL A 548 -31.22 -6.63 -55.26
N GLU A 549 -30.72 -7.86 -55.13
CA GLU A 549 -29.32 -8.21 -55.44
C GLU A 549 -28.88 -7.70 -56.81
N GLY A 550 -27.75 -6.98 -56.85
CA GLY A 550 -27.20 -6.35 -58.06
C GLY A 550 -27.27 -4.82 -58.11
N GLN A 551 -27.88 -4.15 -57.13
CA GLN A 551 -27.88 -2.68 -57.00
C GLN A 551 -27.40 -2.17 -55.63
N GLU A 552 -26.24 -2.66 -55.15
CA GLU A 552 -25.66 -2.32 -53.84
C GLU A 552 -25.17 -0.86 -53.67
N GLY A 553 -25.43 0.04 -54.63
CA GLY A 553 -24.91 1.41 -54.67
C GLY A 553 -25.94 2.53 -54.45
N ALA A 554 -27.17 2.21 -54.07
CA ALA A 554 -28.30 3.16 -53.99
C ALA A 554 -28.98 3.26 -52.60
N ALA A 555 -28.36 2.69 -51.55
CA ALA A 555 -28.85 2.69 -50.18
C ALA A 555 -28.09 3.67 -49.27
#